data_AF-A0A535UHV6-F1
#
_entry.id   AF-A0A535UHV6-F1
#
_cell.length_a   1.000
_cell.length_b   1.000
_cell.length_c   1.000
_cell.angle_alpha   90.00
_cell.angle_beta   90.00
_cell.angle_gamma   90.00
#
_symmetry.space_group_name_H-M   'P 1'
#
loop_
_entity.id
_entity.type
_entity.pdbx_description
1 polymer ?
#
loop_
_entity_poly.entity_id
_entity_poly.type
_entity_poly.pdbx_seq_one_letter_code
_entity_poly.pdbx_strand_id
1 'polypeptide(L)'
;MAGWDDVRRIAMGMPGTEERTSRGMAQWRVGDRLFVWERPLRRSDIEALGGAAPDGPILGARVPHEAVKHALIAEAPEVYFTTPHFDGYPAVLVR
;
A
#
# COMPACT_ATOMS: atom_id res chain seq x y z
N MET A 1 -3.68 18.08 0.17
CA MET A 1 -3.05 16.84 0.66
C MET A 1 -3.81 15.70 0.02
N ALA A 2 -3.14 14.70 -0.54
CA ALA A 2 -3.83 13.59 -1.19
C ALA A 2 -4.59 12.76 -0.15
N GLY A 3 -5.80 12.31 -0.48
CA GLY A 3 -6.63 11.46 0.39
C GLY A 3 -7.18 10.24 -0.33
N TRP A 4 -8.02 9.46 0.36
CA TRP A 4 -8.63 8.26 -0.24
C TRP A 4 -9.52 8.56 -1.44
N ASP A 5 -10.10 9.76 -1.52
CA ASP A 5 -10.84 10.18 -2.72
C ASP A 5 -9.95 10.37 -3.94
N ASP A 6 -8.70 10.81 -3.76
CA ASP A 6 -7.72 10.87 -4.85
C ASP A 6 -7.29 9.48 -5.30
N VAL A 7 -7.04 8.58 -4.34
CA VAL A 7 -6.70 7.19 -4.62
C VAL A 7 -7.84 6.52 -5.38
N ARG A 8 -9.08 6.68 -4.91
CA ARG A 8 -10.29 6.20 -5.58
C ARG A 8 -10.41 6.73 -6.99
N ARG A 9 -10.29 8.06 -7.17
CA ARG A 9 -10.38 8.71 -8.50
C ARG A 9 -9.33 8.16 -9.48
N ILE A 10 -8.09 7.95 -9.02
CA ILE A 10 -7.01 7.42 -9.87
C ILE A 10 -7.24 5.94 -10.17
N ALA A 11 -7.51 5.11 -9.16
CA ALA A 11 -7.68 3.68 -9.31
C ALA A 11 -8.89 3.35 -10.20
N MET A 12 -10.03 4.01 -9.97
CA MET A 12 -11.25 3.81 -10.77
C MET A 12 -11.15 4.34 -12.19
N GLY A 13 -10.11 5.14 -12.51
CA GLY A 13 -9.80 5.54 -13.89
C GLY A 13 -9.16 4.44 -14.73
N MET A 14 -8.69 3.35 -14.10
CA MET A 14 -8.08 2.22 -14.81
C MET A 14 -9.15 1.26 -15.35
N PRO A 15 -9.02 0.76 -16.59
CA PRO A 15 -10.00 -0.16 -17.17
C PRO A 15 -10.17 -1.45 -16.35
N GLY A 16 -11.43 -1.80 -16.07
CA GLY A 16 -11.77 -3.03 -15.35
C GLY A 16 -11.49 -2.99 -13.84
N THR A 17 -11.25 -1.81 -13.27
CA THR A 17 -11.10 -1.65 -11.83
C THR A 17 -12.43 -1.64 -11.09
N GLU A 18 -12.49 -2.40 -10.00
CA GLU A 18 -13.57 -2.42 -9.03
C GLU A 18 -13.04 -2.02 -7.65
N GLU A 19 -13.81 -1.22 -6.94
CA GLU A 19 -13.63 -0.99 -5.51
C GLU A 19 -14.44 -2.03 -4.72
N ARG A 20 -13.78 -2.71 -3.79
CA ARG A 20 -14.39 -3.66 -2.85
C ARG A 20 -14.00 -3.29 -1.43
N THR A 21 -14.94 -3.42 -0.50
CA THR A 21 -14.65 -3.25 0.93
C THR A 21 -14.33 -4.59 1.56
N SER A 22 -13.21 -4.67 2.27
CA SER A 22 -12.82 -5.86 3.05
C SER A 22 -12.45 -5.46 4.46
N ARG A 23 -13.16 -6.00 5.46
CA ARG A 23 -12.95 -5.65 6.88
C ARG A 23 -12.99 -4.13 7.14
N GLY A 24 -13.87 -3.42 6.43
CA GLY A 24 -14.03 -1.96 6.53
C GLY A 24 -13.01 -1.13 5.76
N MET A 25 -12.07 -1.76 5.03
CA MET A 25 -10.99 -1.09 4.30
C MET A 25 -11.24 -1.17 2.79
N ALA A 26 -10.99 -0.08 2.06
CA ALA A 26 -11.12 -0.07 0.60
C ALA A 26 -10.00 -0.89 -0.07
N GLN A 27 -10.37 -1.61 -1.11
CA GLN A 27 -9.49 -2.39 -1.97
C GLN A 27 -9.85 -2.14 -3.42
N TRP A 28 -8.88 -1.79 -4.25
CA TRP A 28 -9.05 -1.65 -5.69
C TRP A 28 -8.42 -2.84 -6.40
N ARG A 29 -9.22 -3.47 -7.26
CA ARG A 29 -8.89 -4.75 -7.90
C ARG A 29 -9.24 -4.71 -9.39
N VAL A 30 -8.57 -5.52 -10.20
CA VAL A 30 -9.00 -5.85 -11.57
C VAL A 30 -9.40 -7.32 -11.59
N GLY A 31 -10.70 -7.59 -11.75
CA GLY A 31 -11.27 -8.89 -11.41
C GLY A 31 -10.89 -9.29 -9.97
N ASP A 32 -10.30 -10.47 -9.79
CA ASP A 32 -9.88 -10.94 -8.46
C ASP A 32 -8.47 -10.48 -8.04
N ARG A 33 -7.77 -9.68 -8.86
CA ARG A 33 -6.39 -9.26 -8.59
C ARG A 33 -6.34 -7.93 -7.86
N LEU A 34 -5.95 -7.96 -6.59
CA LEU A 34 -5.68 -6.76 -5.78
C LEU A 34 -4.44 -6.02 -6.28
N PHE A 35 -4.54 -4.70 -6.47
CA PHE A 35 -3.39 -3.87 -6.84
C PHE A 35 -3.15 -2.67 -5.92
N VAL A 36 -4.20 -2.07 -5.33
CA VAL A 36 -4.08 -1.01 -4.31
C VAL A 36 -5.09 -1.24 -3.19
N TRP A 37 -4.73 -0.93 -1.94
CA TRP A 37 -5.65 -1.04 -0.80
C TRP A 37 -5.27 -0.16 0.38
N GLU A 38 -6.24 0.14 1.23
CA GLU A 38 -5.99 0.71 2.55
C GLU A 38 -5.35 -0.37 3.44
N ARG A 39 -4.16 -0.06 3.98
CA ARG A 39 -3.35 -0.99 4.76
C ARG A 39 -2.91 -0.41 6.11
N PRO A 40 -3.85 -0.11 7.03
CA PRO A 40 -3.49 0.36 8.38
C PRO A 40 -2.45 -0.55 9.02
N LEU A 41 -1.49 0.05 9.74
CA LEU A 41 -0.44 -0.71 10.42
C LEU A 41 -1.06 -1.62 11.48
N ARG A 42 -0.58 -2.87 11.51
CA ARG A 42 -0.90 -3.81 12.57
C ARG A 42 0.09 -3.65 13.70
N ARG A 43 -0.24 -4.20 14.88
CA ARG A 43 0.68 -4.22 16.04
C ARG A 43 2.09 -4.69 15.68
N SER A 44 2.21 -5.78 14.93
CA SER A 44 3.51 -6.30 14.47
C SER A 44 4.24 -5.36 13.52
N ASP A 45 3.52 -4.59 12.70
CA ASP A 45 4.12 -3.59 11.82
C ASP A 45 4.67 -2.42 12.67
N ILE A 46 3.90 -1.96 13.66
CA ILE A 46 4.30 -0.90 14.60
C ILE A 46 5.52 -1.32 15.41
N GLU A 47 5.53 -2.54 15.95
CA GLU A 47 6.67 -3.09 16.69
C GLU A 47 7.93 -3.19 15.82
N ALA A 48 7.79 -3.59 14.55
CA ALA A 48 8.92 -3.66 13.62
C ALA A 48 9.45 -2.28 13.18
N LEU A 49 8.57 -1.30 13.03
CA LEU A 49 8.94 0.07 12.63
C LEU A 49 9.44 0.92 13.80
N GLY A 50 9.03 0.59 15.03
CA GLY A 50 9.37 1.35 16.23
C GLY A 50 8.99 2.83 16.10
N GLY A 51 9.90 3.73 16.46
CA GLY A 51 9.68 5.18 16.37
C GLY A 51 9.57 5.73 14.94
N ALA A 52 9.80 4.91 13.92
CA ALA A 52 9.62 5.30 12.51
C ALA A 52 8.22 4.95 11.96
N ALA A 53 7.33 4.36 12.78
CA ALA A 53 5.97 4.03 12.36
C ALA A 53 5.19 5.31 12.00
N PRO A 54 4.65 5.45 10.78
CA PRO A 54 3.80 6.59 10.46
C PRO A 54 2.45 6.53 11.19
N ASP A 55 1.96 7.69 11.63
CA ASP A 55 0.65 7.83 12.30
C ASP A 55 -0.53 8.00 11.32
N GLY A 56 -0.24 8.15 10.03
CA GLY A 56 -1.19 8.45 8.97
C GLY A 56 -1.83 7.24 8.29
N PRO A 57 -2.76 7.47 7.36
CA PRO A 57 -3.30 6.41 6.50
C PRO A 57 -2.17 5.77 5.69
N ILE A 58 -2.11 4.44 5.68
CA ILE A 58 -1.12 3.70 4.91
C ILE A 58 -1.79 3.06 3.70
N LEU A 59 -1.20 3.27 2.52
CA LEU A 59 -1.61 2.64 1.28
C LEU A 59 -0.68 1.48 0.96
N GLY A 60 -1.24 0.31 0.62
CA GLY A 60 -0.50 -0.79 0.01
C GLY A 60 -0.66 -0.77 -1.50
N ALA A 61 0.45 -0.90 -2.24
CA ALA A 61 0.45 -0.97 -3.69
C ALA A 61 1.28 -2.16 -4.19
N ARG A 62 0.74 -2.96 -5.11
CA ARG A 62 1.49 -3.99 -5.83
C ARG A 62 2.56 -3.36 -6.71
N VAL A 63 3.71 -4.03 -6.79
CA VAL A 63 4.78 -3.70 -7.75
C VAL A 63 5.13 -4.95 -8.56
N PRO A 64 5.84 -4.83 -9.70
CA PRO A 64 6.16 -5.98 -10.54
C PRO A 64 6.99 -7.08 -9.85
N HIS A 65 7.92 -6.71 -8.97
CA HIS A 65 8.77 -7.65 -8.21
C HIS A 65 9.46 -6.95 -7.02
N GLU A 66 10.07 -7.74 -6.13
CA GLU A 66 10.77 -7.23 -4.94
C GLU A 66 11.89 -6.24 -5.28
N ALA A 67 12.60 -6.42 -6.39
CA ALA A 67 13.64 -5.46 -6.77
C ALA A 67 13.05 -4.04 -7.02
N VAL A 68 11.84 -3.91 -7.60
CA VAL A 68 11.16 -2.61 -7.74
C VAL A 68 10.77 -2.05 -6.37
N LYS A 69 10.23 -2.90 -5.49
CA LYS A 69 9.88 -2.51 -4.11
C LYS A 69 11.09 -1.88 -3.41
N HIS A 70 12.25 -2.54 -3.46
CA HIS A 70 13.46 -2.05 -2.82
C HIS A 70 14.04 -0.81 -3.53
N ALA A 71 13.96 -0.73 -4.86
CA ALA A 71 14.38 0.46 -5.60
C ALA A 71 13.56 1.70 -5.20
N LEU A 72 12.23 1.59 -5.14
CA LEU A 72 11.34 2.69 -4.70
C LEU A 72 11.66 3.13 -3.26
N ILE A 73 11.86 2.18 -2.34
CA ILE A 73 12.23 2.49 -0.96
C ILE A 73 13.59 3.19 -0.88
N ALA A 74 14.56 2.78 -1.70
CA ALA A 74 15.89 3.40 -1.72
C ALA A 74 15.86 4.80 -2.33
N GLU A 75 15.01 5.04 -3.33
CA GLU A 75 14.89 6.32 -4.03
C GLU A 75 14.13 7.37 -3.20
N ALA A 76 13.05 6.98 -2.52
CA ALA A 76 12.21 7.88 -1.72
C ALA A 76 11.77 7.23 -0.40
N PRO A 77 12.69 7.03 0.56
CA PRO A 77 12.41 6.39 1.87
C PRO A 77 11.48 7.21 2.77
N GLU A 78 11.29 8.50 2.46
CA GLU A 78 10.32 9.38 3.09
C GLU A 78 8.88 9.11 2.63
N VAL A 79 8.70 8.44 1.49
CA VAL A 79 7.40 8.08 0.90
C VAL A 79 7.13 6.59 1.05
N TYR A 80 8.11 5.76 0.66
CA TYR A 80 7.97 4.32 0.54
C TYR A 80 8.64 3.57 1.69
N PHE A 81 8.01 2.50 2.15
CA PHE A 81 8.57 1.62 3.16
C PHE A 81 8.01 0.19 3.05
N THR A 82 8.51 -0.69 3.93
CA THR A 82 8.03 -2.08 4.06
C THR A 82 8.07 -2.50 5.53
N THR A 83 7.36 -3.58 5.86
CA THR A 83 7.47 -4.28 7.14
C THR A 83 7.83 -5.75 6.87
N PRO A 84 8.30 -6.52 7.88
CA PRO A 84 8.59 -7.95 7.71
C PRO A 84 7.42 -8.78 7.20
N HIS A 85 6.18 -8.31 7.42
CA HIS A 85 4.97 -8.96 6.88
C HIS A 85 4.93 -8.96 5.34
N PHE A 86 5.70 -8.09 4.69
CA PHE A 86 5.77 -7.93 3.24
C PHE A 86 7.04 -8.54 2.62
N ASP A 87 7.87 -9.24 3.39
CA ASP A 87 9.05 -9.93 2.87
C ASP A 87 8.63 -11.06 1.92
N GLY A 88 9.26 -11.19 0.75
CA GLY A 88 8.82 -12.14 -0.27
C GLY A 88 7.55 -11.72 -1.02
N TYR A 89 6.96 -10.56 -0.69
CA TYR A 89 5.71 -10.09 -1.27
C TYR A 89 5.93 -8.81 -2.09
N PRO A 90 5.64 -8.83 -3.41
CA PRO A 90 5.90 -7.69 -4.30
C PRO A 90 4.82 -6.61 -4.12
N ALA A 91 4.88 -5.92 -2.99
CA ALA A 91 4.11 -4.71 -2.71
C ALA A 91 4.91 -3.77 -1.80
N VAL A 92 4.65 -2.47 -1.94
CA VAL A 92 5.24 -1.40 -1.14
C VAL A 92 4.16 -0.74 -0.29
N LEU A 93 4.56 -0.23 0.87
CA LEU A 93 3.72 0.63 1.71
C LEU A 93 4.06 2.10 1.45
N VAL A 94 3.03 2.93 1.42
CA VAL A 94 3.11 4.38 1.20
C VAL A 94 2.49 5.09 2.39
N ARG A 95 3.18 6.11 2.90
CA ARG A 95 2.70 6.94 4.02
C ARG A 95 2.03 8.23 3.57
#